data_AF-V2JKF7-F1
#
_entry.id   AF-V2JKF7-F1
#
_cell.length_a   1.000
_cell.length_b   1.000
_cell.length_c   1.000
_cell.angle_alpha   90.00
_cell.angle_beta   90.00
_cell.angle_gamma   90.00
#
_symmetry.space_group_name_H-M   'P 1'
#
loop_
_entity.id
_entity.type
_entity.pdbx_description
1 polymer ?
#
loop_
_entity_poly.entity_id
_entity_poly.type
_entity_poly.pdbx_seq_one_letter_code
_entity_poly.pdbx_strand_id
1 'polypeptide(L)'
;MITATFLPVIAREAMPGSLWADLFWPLFGAAVALGALTAVRIGVRHDNRVLLALAYGMQATGVAIAAVWPTLAGFALSSLLAGLPFTALVLFAMHEARRLAGDQAPRLIGLMTAAYGLGQIVGPPFATALVARTGGFAASLAGAALALLVGALIYLWLRRVAPLPSAAAPHA
;
A
#
# COMPACT_ATOMS: atom_id res chain seq x y z
N MET A 1 -1.44 -0.95 -6.84
CA MET A 1 -2.08 -0.82 -8.16
C MET A 1 -3.08 -1.94 -8.37
N ILE A 2 -2.63 -3.18 -8.59
CA ILE A 2 -3.47 -4.36 -8.93
C ILE A 2 -4.79 -4.42 -8.15
N THR A 3 -4.75 -4.42 -6.82
CA THR A 3 -5.98 -4.51 -6.01
C THR A 3 -6.94 -3.36 -6.24
N ALA A 4 -6.49 -2.10 -6.17
CA ALA A 4 -7.36 -0.93 -6.36
C ALA A 4 -7.94 -0.85 -7.78
N THR A 5 -7.20 -1.33 -8.79
CA THR A 5 -7.65 -1.33 -10.19
C THR A 5 -8.71 -2.39 -10.47
N PHE A 6 -8.55 -3.58 -9.91
CA PHE A 6 -9.41 -4.73 -10.23
C PHE A 6 -10.50 -4.99 -9.18
N LEU A 7 -10.45 -4.38 -7.99
CA LEU A 7 -11.45 -4.61 -6.94
C LEU A 7 -12.90 -4.36 -7.41
N PRO A 8 -13.23 -3.28 -8.16
CA PRO A 8 -14.59 -3.11 -8.67
C PRO A 8 -14.99 -4.19 -9.68
N VAL A 9 -14.04 -4.64 -10.51
CA VAL A 9 -14.27 -5.71 -11.49
C VAL A 9 -14.54 -7.03 -10.77
N ILE A 10 -13.67 -7.41 -9.84
CA ILE A 10 -13.80 -8.61 -9.00
C ILE A 10 -15.14 -8.59 -8.25
N ALA A 11 -15.53 -7.43 -7.71
CA ALA A 11 -16.77 -7.34 -6.98
C ALA A 11 -18.02 -7.41 -7.87
N ARG A 12 -17.98 -6.86 -9.09
CA ARG A 12 -19.07 -7.01 -10.08
C ARG A 12 -19.20 -8.45 -10.56
N GLU A 13 -18.09 -9.18 -10.71
CA GLU A 13 -18.11 -10.61 -11.03
C GLU A 13 -18.71 -11.44 -9.88
N ALA A 14 -18.34 -11.12 -8.63
CA ALA A 14 -18.86 -11.80 -7.45
C ALA A 14 -20.31 -11.43 -7.11
N MET A 15 -20.78 -10.24 -7.52
CA MET A 15 -22.10 -9.69 -7.20
C MET A 15 -22.77 -9.05 -8.44
N PRO A 16 -23.22 -9.85 -9.43
CA PRO A 16 -23.80 -9.33 -10.66
C PRO A 16 -25.04 -8.45 -10.41
N GLY A 17 -25.11 -7.28 -11.03
CA GLY A 17 -26.27 -6.37 -10.96
C GLY A 17 -26.41 -5.57 -9.66
N SER A 18 -25.42 -5.65 -8.76
CA SER A 18 -25.46 -4.94 -7.47
C SER A 18 -24.89 -3.53 -7.53
N LEU A 19 -25.66 -2.54 -7.07
CA LEU A 19 -25.18 -1.15 -6.87
C LEU A 19 -24.04 -1.07 -5.83
N TRP A 20 -23.92 -2.05 -4.94
CA TRP A 20 -22.88 -2.08 -3.91
C TRP A 20 -21.47 -2.17 -4.50
N ALA A 21 -21.33 -2.75 -5.71
CA ALA A 21 -20.05 -2.84 -6.38
C ALA A 21 -19.42 -1.48 -6.75
N ASP A 22 -20.25 -0.44 -6.87
CA ASP A 22 -19.81 0.91 -7.20
C ASP A 22 -19.45 1.73 -5.95
N LEU A 23 -19.97 1.34 -4.77
CA LEU A 23 -19.77 2.04 -3.50
C LEU A 23 -18.40 1.77 -2.85
N PHE A 24 -17.63 0.81 -3.37
CA PHE A 24 -16.26 0.57 -2.89
C PHE A 24 -15.33 1.76 -3.15
N TRP A 25 -15.53 2.50 -4.25
CA TRP A 25 -14.71 3.68 -4.53
C TRP A 25 -14.94 4.82 -3.53
N PRO A 26 -16.19 5.23 -3.26
CA PRO A 26 -16.49 6.18 -2.17
C PRO A 26 -15.95 5.71 -0.81
N LEU A 27 -16.12 4.42 -0.47
CA LEU A 27 -15.61 3.86 0.78
C LEU A 27 -14.08 3.96 0.87
N PHE A 28 -13.39 3.56 -0.19
CA PHE A 28 -11.94 3.68 -0.29
C PHE A 28 -11.51 5.15 -0.21
N GLY A 29 -12.17 6.06 -0.90
CA GLY A 29 -11.90 7.50 -0.86
C GLY A 29 -12.05 8.09 0.55
N ALA A 30 -13.10 7.70 1.27
CA ALA A 30 -13.29 8.07 2.67
C ALA A 30 -12.15 7.53 3.55
N ALA A 31 -11.74 6.27 3.35
CA ALA A 31 -10.60 5.68 4.05
C ALA A 31 -9.28 6.42 3.75
N VAL A 32 -9.04 6.82 2.50
CA VAL A 32 -7.88 7.63 2.10
C VAL A 32 -7.88 9.00 2.81
N ALA A 33 -9.03 9.66 2.90
CA ALA A 33 -9.17 10.93 3.59
C ALA A 33 -8.88 10.79 5.10
N LEU A 34 -9.47 9.79 5.76
CA LEU A 34 -9.21 9.47 7.16
C LEU A 34 -7.74 9.10 7.40
N GLY A 35 -7.16 8.34 6.48
CA GLY A 35 -5.76 7.98 6.46
C GLY A 35 -4.82 9.18 6.42
N ALA A 36 -5.12 10.14 5.53
CA ALA A 36 -4.36 11.39 5.42
C ALA A 36 -4.44 12.22 6.71
N LEU A 37 -5.64 12.37 7.29
CA LEU A 37 -5.83 13.09 8.56
C LEU A 37 -5.03 12.44 9.71
N THR A 38 -5.07 11.11 9.78
CA THR A 38 -4.32 10.35 10.78
C THR A 38 -2.81 10.47 10.59
N ALA A 39 -2.32 10.40 9.34
CA ALA A 39 -0.90 10.51 9.02
C ALA A 39 -0.30 11.86 9.44
N VAL A 40 -1.04 12.96 9.27
CA VAL A 40 -0.62 14.29 9.73
C VAL A 40 -0.55 14.36 11.26
N ARG A 41 -1.43 13.64 11.97
CA ARG A 41 -1.51 13.64 13.45
C ARG A 41 -0.48 12.73 14.14
N ILE A 42 -0.07 11.63 13.51
CA ILE A 42 0.90 10.68 14.10
C ILE A 42 2.25 11.36 14.39
N GLY A 43 2.58 12.44 13.65
CA GLY A 43 3.75 13.28 13.94
C GLY A 43 5.10 12.58 13.68
N VAL A 44 6.17 13.37 13.59
CA VAL A 44 7.53 12.92 13.22
C VAL A 44 8.24 12.14 14.34
N ARG A 45 7.54 11.82 15.45
CA ARG A 45 8.14 11.23 16.66
C ARG A 45 8.34 9.71 16.57
N HIS A 46 7.71 9.06 15.59
CA HIS A 46 7.77 7.61 15.41
C HIS A 46 8.81 7.23 14.33
N ASP A 47 9.39 6.04 14.47
CA ASP A 47 10.28 5.48 13.45
C ASP A 47 9.49 5.26 12.15
N ASN A 48 9.75 6.13 11.18
CA ASN A 48 9.08 6.18 9.88
C ASN A 48 9.13 4.84 9.14
N ARG A 49 10.17 4.03 9.37
CA ARG A 49 10.32 2.70 8.75
C ARG A 49 9.38 1.67 9.34
N VAL A 50 9.10 1.74 10.64
CA VAL A 50 8.08 0.89 11.28
C VAL A 50 6.69 1.27 10.78
N LEU A 51 6.40 2.57 10.65
CA LEU A 51 5.14 3.04 10.09
C LEU A 51 4.95 2.58 8.63
N LEU A 52 6.01 2.65 7.81
CA LEU A 52 6.01 2.10 6.46
C LEU A 52 5.76 0.59 6.46
N ALA A 53 6.47 -0.18 7.30
CA ALA A 53 6.27 -1.62 7.37
C ALA A 53 4.83 -2.00 7.78
N LEU A 54 4.27 -1.31 8.78
CA LEU A 54 2.87 -1.50 9.22
C LEU A 54 1.88 -1.13 8.12
N ALA A 55 2.11 -0.02 7.41
CA ALA A 55 1.25 0.41 6.31
C ALA A 55 1.28 -0.57 5.12
N TYR A 56 2.46 -1.08 4.76
CA TYR A 56 2.60 -2.15 3.75
C TYR A 56 1.90 -3.44 4.21
N GLY A 57 2.06 -3.83 5.48
CA GLY A 57 1.38 -4.99 6.05
C GLY A 57 -0.14 -4.84 6.05
N MET A 58 -0.65 -3.66 6.41
CA MET A 58 -2.08 -3.35 6.37
C MET A 58 -2.66 -3.47 4.96
N GLN A 59 -1.96 -2.95 3.94
CA GLN A 59 -2.36 -3.15 2.55
C GLN A 59 -2.30 -4.62 2.15
N ALA A 60 -1.22 -5.34 2.50
CA ALA A 60 -1.08 -6.76 2.17
C ALA A 60 -2.25 -7.59 2.73
N THR A 61 -2.65 -7.30 3.98
CA THR A 61 -3.83 -7.91 4.60
C THR A 61 -5.12 -7.57 3.84
N GLY A 62 -5.31 -6.30 3.46
CA GLY A 62 -6.46 -5.90 2.62
C GLY A 62 -6.51 -6.67 1.29
N VAL A 63 -5.38 -6.76 0.59
CA VAL A 63 -5.26 -7.54 -0.66
C VAL A 63 -5.57 -9.02 -0.44
N ALA A 64 -5.04 -9.61 0.63
CA ALA A 64 -5.28 -11.01 0.97
C ALA A 64 -6.76 -11.27 1.26
N ILE A 65 -7.43 -10.38 2.01
CA ILE A 65 -8.87 -10.47 2.29
C ILE A 65 -9.68 -10.45 0.99
N ALA A 66 -9.38 -9.54 0.06
CA ALA A 66 -10.06 -9.52 -1.24
C ALA A 66 -9.88 -10.81 -2.04
N ALA A 67 -8.75 -11.51 -1.87
CA ALA A 67 -8.47 -12.75 -2.58
C ALA A 67 -9.17 -13.98 -1.97
N VAL A 68 -9.21 -14.07 -0.63
CA VAL A 68 -9.70 -15.27 0.07
C VAL A 68 -11.15 -15.16 0.55
N TRP A 69 -11.69 -13.94 0.65
CA TRP A 69 -13.04 -13.70 1.14
C TRP A 69 -13.85 -12.80 0.18
N PRO A 70 -14.23 -13.34 -1.01
CA PRO A 70 -14.89 -12.58 -2.08
C PRO A 70 -16.37 -12.32 -1.78
N THR A 71 -16.64 -11.54 -0.74
CA THR A 71 -17.98 -11.12 -0.29
C THR A 71 -18.05 -9.61 -0.18
N LEU A 72 -19.26 -9.04 -0.10
CA LEU A 72 -19.45 -7.61 0.14
C LEU A 72 -18.63 -7.10 1.34
N ALA A 73 -18.68 -7.83 2.46
CA ALA A 73 -17.96 -7.48 3.67
C ALA A 73 -16.44 -7.57 3.48
N GLY A 74 -15.96 -8.63 2.81
CA GLY A 74 -14.53 -8.80 2.50
C GLY A 74 -13.99 -7.68 1.59
N PHE A 75 -14.73 -7.32 0.53
CA PHE A 75 -14.34 -6.21 -0.35
C PHE A 75 -14.41 -4.85 0.34
N ALA A 76 -15.41 -4.63 1.19
CA ALA A 76 -15.50 -3.40 1.99
C ALA A 76 -14.31 -3.27 2.96
N LEU A 77 -14.00 -4.35 3.70
CA LEU A 77 -12.86 -4.37 4.60
C LEU A 77 -11.52 -4.21 3.87
N SER A 78 -11.35 -4.90 2.73
CA SER A 78 -10.20 -4.69 1.84
C SER A 78 -10.08 -3.23 1.41
N SER A 79 -11.18 -2.59 1.00
CA SER A 79 -11.19 -1.18 0.58
C SER A 79 -10.73 -0.25 1.72
N LEU A 80 -11.21 -0.49 2.94
CA LEU A 80 -10.80 0.28 4.12
C LEU A 80 -9.32 0.07 4.44
N LEU A 81 -8.86 -1.18 4.50
CA LEU A 81 -7.47 -1.53 4.84
C LEU A 81 -6.47 -1.08 3.78
N ALA A 82 -6.85 -1.10 2.51
CA ALA A 82 -6.02 -0.59 1.44
C ALA A 82 -6.00 0.94 1.40
N GLY A 83 -7.15 1.59 1.65
CA GLY A 83 -7.32 3.04 1.58
C GLY A 83 -6.68 3.80 2.74
N LEU A 84 -6.86 3.35 3.99
CA LEU A 84 -6.32 4.01 5.19
C LEU A 84 -4.81 4.32 5.11
N PRO A 85 -3.92 3.38 4.76
CA PRO A 85 -2.49 3.66 4.65
C PRO A 85 -2.08 4.35 3.34
N PHE A 86 -2.98 4.47 2.36
CA PHE A 86 -2.62 4.84 0.99
C PHE A 86 -1.86 6.17 0.90
N THR A 87 -2.41 7.24 1.49
CA THR A 87 -1.78 8.56 1.51
C THR A 87 -0.57 8.59 2.44
N ALA A 88 -0.67 7.89 3.57
CA ALA A 88 0.38 7.81 4.58
C ALA A 88 1.67 7.22 3.99
N LEU A 89 1.56 6.18 3.16
CA LEU A 89 2.69 5.55 2.48
C LEU A 89 3.49 6.53 1.63
N VAL A 90 2.80 7.36 0.83
CA VAL A 90 3.47 8.35 -0.02
C VAL A 90 4.19 9.35 0.85
N LEU A 91 3.53 9.90 1.88
CA LEU A 91 4.13 10.85 2.80
C LEU A 91 5.37 10.26 3.48
N PHE A 92 5.24 9.08 4.09
CA PHE A 92 6.34 8.42 4.79
C PHE A 92 7.49 8.04 3.85
N ALA A 93 7.20 7.59 2.63
CA ALA A 93 8.22 7.29 1.63
C ALA A 93 9.01 8.55 1.22
N MET A 94 8.33 9.69 1.05
CA MET A 94 9.01 10.96 0.76
C MET A 94 9.87 11.45 1.94
N HIS A 95 9.41 11.25 3.19
CA HIS A 95 10.23 11.54 4.37
C HIS A 95 11.47 10.65 4.43
N GLU A 96 11.33 9.36 4.14
CA GLU A 96 12.46 8.43 4.13
C GLU A 96 13.46 8.76 3.02
N ALA A 97 12.98 9.13 1.82
CA ALA A 97 13.82 9.55 0.71
C ALA A 97 14.65 10.80 1.08
N ARG A 98 14.02 11.80 1.72
CA ARG A 98 14.72 12.99 2.23
C ARG A 98 15.77 12.65 3.28
N ARG A 99 15.44 11.74 4.19
CA ARG A 99 16.38 11.26 5.22
C ARG A 99 17.58 10.52 4.62
N LEU A 100 17.35 9.67 3.62
CA LEU A 100 18.40 8.83 3.01
C LEU A 100 19.32 9.61 2.07
N ALA A 101 18.79 10.56 1.31
CA ALA A 101 19.52 11.24 0.25
C ALA A 101 19.94 12.67 0.57
N GLY A 102 19.43 13.27 1.67
CA GLY A 102 19.75 14.66 2.05
C GLY A 102 19.50 15.63 0.90
N ASP A 103 20.52 16.38 0.51
CA ASP A 103 20.47 17.35 -0.59
C ASP A 103 20.14 16.70 -1.96
N GLN A 104 20.40 15.39 -2.11
CA GLN A 104 20.06 14.65 -3.34
C GLN A 104 18.63 14.09 -3.33
N ALA A 105 17.80 14.43 -2.33
CA ALA A 105 16.42 13.96 -2.22
C ALA A 105 15.56 14.15 -3.49
N PRO A 106 15.62 15.29 -4.22
CA PRO A 106 14.84 15.46 -5.45
C PRO A 106 15.15 14.37 -6.49
N ARG A 107 16.42 13.96 -6.62
CA ARG A 107 16.83 12.89 -7.54
C ARG A 107 16.27 11.54 -7.13
N LEU A 108 16.36 11.18 -5.85
CA LEU A 108 15.81 9.92 -5.34
C LEU A 108 14.29 9.87 -5.47
N ILE A 109 13.60 10.97 -5.14
CA ILE A 109 12.14 11.09 -5.32
C ILE A 109 11.75 10.96 -6.79
N GLY A 110 12.52 11.55 -7.71
CA GLY A 110 12.34 11.39 -9.15
C GLY A 110 12.45 9.92 -9.58
N LEU A 111 13.48 9.21 -9.12
CA LEU A 111 13.64 7.76 -9.38
C LEU A 111 12.51 6.91 -8.80
N MET A 112 12.08 7.20 -7.57
CA MET A 112 10.94 6.51 -6.94
C MET A 112 9.65 6.73 -7.73
N THR A 113 9.44 7.95 -8.23
CA THR A 113 8.27 8.31 -9.05
C THR A 113 8.32 7.60 -10.40
N ALA A 114 9.49 7.55 -11.04
CA ALA A 114 9.68 6.81 -12.29
C ALA A 114 9.43 5.31 -12.10
N ALA A 115 9.95 4.71 -11.01
CA ALA A 115 9.70 3.32 -10.66
C ALA A 115 8.22 3.04 -10.39
N TYR A 116 7.53 3.97 -9.71
CA TYR A 116 6.07 3.90 -9.52
C TYR A 116 5.33 3.94 -10.86
N GLY A 117 5.69 4.86 -11.76
CA GLY A 117 5.13 4.94 -13.12
C GLY A 117 5.34 3.68 -13.94
N LEU A 118 6.53 3.07 -13.88
CA LEU A 118 6.79 1.77 -14.51
C LEU A 118 5.89 0.67 -13.94
N GLY A 119 5.72 0.62 -12.61
CA GLY A 119 4.78 -0.31 -11.97
C GLY A 119 3.33 -0.11 -12.39
N GLN A 120 2.92 1.14 -12.65
CA GLN A 120 1.58 1.49 -13.16
C GLN A 120 1.38 1.01 -14.61
N ILE A 121 2.42 1.03 -15.44
CA ILE A 121 2.38 0.56 -16.83
C ILE A 121 2.40 -0.97 -16.89
N VAL A 122 3.31 -1.61 -16.14
CA VAL A 122 3.55 -3.06 -16.20
C VAL A 122 2.51 -3.85 -15.39
N GLY A 123 1.99 -3.26 -14.30
CA GLY A 123 1.11 -3.94 -13.35
C GLY A 123 -0.18 -4.51 -13.97
N PRO A 124 -0.99 -3.72 -14.68
CA PRO A 124 -2.24 -4.21 -15.28
C PRO A 124 -2.02 -5.32 -16.33
N PRO A 125 -1.12 -5.19 -17.32
CA PRO A 125 -0.81 -6.27 -18.26
C PRO A 125 -0.32 -7.55 -17.59
N PHE A 126 0.51 -7.42 -16.54
CA PHE A 126 0.97 -8.58 -15.76
C PHE A 126 -0.20 -9.28 -15.06
N ALA A 127 -1.08 -8.50 -14.40
CA ALA A 127 -2.24 -9.06 -13.71
C ALA A 127 -3.24 -9.72 -14.67
N THR A 128 -3.54 -9.10 -15.81
CA THR A 128 -4.45 -9.68 -16.81
C THR A 128 -3.87 -10.93 -17.47
N ALA A 129 -2.57 -10.93 -17.77
CA ALA A 129 -1.89 -12.13 -18.29
C ALA A 129 -1.96 -13.30 -17.31
N LEU A 130 -1.88 -13.02 -16.00
CA LEU A 130 -2.00 -14.05 -14.98
C LEU A 130 -3.45 -14.55 -14.86
N VAL A 131 -4.44 -13.66 -14.86
CA VAL A 131 -5.87 -14.02 -14.89
C VAL A 131 -6.19 -14.90 -16.09
N ALA A 132 -5.67 -14.58 -17.28
CA ALA A 132 -5.88 -15.38 -18.50
C ALA A 132 -5.29 -16.81 -18.39
N ARG A 133 -4.24 -17.00 -17.58
CA ARG A 133 -3.61 -18.31 -17.36
C ARG A 133 -4.23 -19.11 -16.22
N THR A 134 -4.68 -18.44 -15.16
CA THR A 134 -5.17 -19.09 -13.94
C THR A 134 -6.69 -19.10 -13.81
N GLY A 135 -7.40 -18.42 -14.72
CA GLY A 135 -8.87 -18.35 -14.72
C GLY A 135 -9.48 -17.44 -13.65
N GLY A 136 -8.68 -16.59 -13.00
CA GLY A 136 -9.16 -15.68 -11.94
C GLY A 136 -8.09 -14.82 -11.31
N PHE A 137 -8.51 -13.88 -10.46
CA PHE A 137 -7.65 -12.85 -9.85
C PHE A 137 -6.81 -13.33 -8.65
N ALA A 138 -7.05 -14.53 -8.12
CA ALA A 138 -6.37 -15.00 -6.92
C ALA A 138 -4.84 -14.98 -7.04
N ALA A 139 -4.30 -15.43 -8.17
CA ALA A 139 -2.86 -15.46 -8.39
C ALA A 139 -2.23 -14.05 -8.52
N SER A 140 -2.93 -13.09 -9.15
CA SER A 140 -2.44 -11.71 -9.28
C SER A 140 -2.54 -10.94 -7.97
N LEU A 141 -3.59 -11.18 -7.17
CA LEU A 141 -3.70 -10.64 -5.82
C LEU A 141 -2.67 -11.25 -4.88
N ALA A 142 -2.38 -12.55 -4.97
CA ALA A 142 -1.32 -13.18 -4.18
C ALA A 142 0.06 -12.59 -4.52
N GLY A 143 0.37 -12.38 -5.80
CA GLY A 143 1.59 -11.69 -6.22
C GLY A 143 1.67 -10.26 -5.69
N ALA A 144 0.56 -9.51 -5.71
CA ALA A 144 0.49 -8.16 -5.15
C ALA A 144 0.70 -8.15 -3.63
N ALA A 145 0.05 -9.06 -2.89
CA ALA A 145 0.22 -9.21 -1.45
C ALA A 145 1.66 -9.58 -1.09
N LEU A 146 2.27 -10.52 -1.83
CA LEU A 146 3.66 -10.91 -1.62
C LEU A 146 4.63 -9.75 -1.85
N ALA A 147 4.43 -8.97 -2.92
CA ALA A 147 5.25 -7.77 -3.18
C ALA A 147 5.14 -6.75 -2.04
N LEU A 148 3.95 -6.56 -1.47
CA LEU A 148 3.76 -5.70 -0.30
C LEU A 148 4.46 -6.25 0.94
N LEU A 149 4.38 -7.56 1.19
CA LEU A 149 5.08 -8.20 2.31
C LEU A 149 6.60 -8.08 2.17
N VAL A 150 7.15 -8.28 0.96
CA VAL A 150 8.57 -8.05 0.68
C VAL A 150 8.95 -6.60 0.97
N GLY A 151 8.13 -5.63 0.55
CA GLY A 151 8.33 -4.22 0.89
C GLY A 151 8.37 -3.97 2.40
N ALA A 152 7.42 -4.55 3.15
CA ALA A 152 7.40 -4.44 4.62
C ALA A 152 8.68 -5.03 5.24
N LEU A 153 9.11 -6.20 4.79
CA LEU A 153 10.33 -6.86 5.26
C LEU A 153 11.59 -6.04 4.95
N ILE A 154 11.66 -5.39 3.78
CA ILE A 154 12.77 -4.49 3.42
C ILE A 154 12.86 -3.33 4.42
N TYR A 155 11.75 -2.69 4.79
CA TYR A 155 11.77 -1.61 5.77
C TYR A 155 12.16 -2.07 7.18
N LEU A 156 11.68 -3.26 7.60
CA LEU A 156 12.09 -3.87 8.86
C LEU A 156 13.58 -4.24 8.87
N TRP A 157 14.10 -4.72 7.74
CA TRP A 157 15.52 -4.99 7.57
C TRP A 157 16.33 -3.69 7.63
N LEU A 158 15.96 -2.65 6.89
CA LEU A 158 16.61 -1.33 6.90
C LEU A 158 16.70 -0.74 8.31
N ARG A 159 15.64 -0.92 9.11
CA ARG A 159 15.63 -0.52 10.53
C ARG A 159 16.74 -1.21 11.34
N ARG A 160 17.00 -2.49 11.08
CA ARG A 160 18.05 -3.26 11.80
C ARG A 160 19.46 -2.90 11.36
N VAL A 161 19.70 -2.73 10.05
CA VAL A 161 21.05 -2.46 9.52
C VAL A 161 21.48 -1.00 9.65
N ALA A 162 20.55 -0.05 9.74
CA ALA A 162 20.86 1.38 9.88
C ALA A 162 20.06 2.02 11.02
N PRO A 163 20.36 1.73 12.30
CA PRO A 163 19.65 2.28 13.45
C PRO A 163 19.68 3.81 13.45
N LEU A 164 18.61 4.44 13.92
CA LEU A 164 18.62 5.89 14.17
C LEU A 164 19.62 6.20 15.31
N PRO A 165 20.41 7.28 15.22
CA PRO A 165 21.23 7.71 16.34
C PRO A 165 20.36 7.85 17.59
N SER A 166 20.71 7.15 18.66
CA SER A 166 20.05 7.33 19.95
C SER A 166 20.17 8.80 20.32
N ALA A 167 19.05 9.46 20.66
CA ALA A 167 19.11 10.77 21.29
C ALA A 167 19.94 10.61 22.56
N ALA A 168 21.21 11.05 22.51
CA ALA A 168 22.10 10.98 23.65
C ALA A 168 21.42 11.69 24.83
N ALA A 169 21.48 11.04 25.99
CA ALA A 169 20.96 11.57 27.24
C ALA A 169 21.42 13.02 27.43
N PRO A 170 20.56 13.93 27.94
CA PRO A 170 20.99 15.29 28.26
C PRO A 170 22.23 15.22 29.15
N HIS A 171 23.30 15.89 28.72
CA HIS A 171 24.50 16.07 29.52
C HIS A 171 24.13 16.68 30.88
N ALA A 172 24.78 16.14 31.91
CA ALA A 172 24.58 16.34 33.35
C ALA A 172 24.37 17.79 33.81
#